data_AF-A0A0C3NFS3-F1
#
_entry.id   AF-A0A0C3NFS3-F1
#
_cell.length_a   1.000
_cell.length_b   1.000
_cell.length_c   1.000
_cell.angle_alpha   90.00
_cell.angle_beta   90.00
_cell.angle_gamma   90.00
#
_symmetry.space_group_name_H-M   'P 1'
#
loop_
_entity.id
_entity.type
_entity.pdbx_description
1 polymer ?
#
loop_
_entity_poly.entity_id
_entity_poly.type
_entity_poly.pdbx_seq_one_letter_code
_entity_poly.pdbx_strand_id
1 'polypeptide(L)'
;MYCNLNKVIQVSRALEADDTASGTDDPDDETYMQCSYDHSNPEKCKRYKCIYDYLKEQAPYFMDLIKKKKSGETALLMHEMQQVISWMQSDDASHLKPMIAAYAAPHPDKKLVDPPVNVKGSKDRLGFNHAELTQLLCLVRSLQALLADATGVRKQLQNGSILVTVQKWPAFLYSGDIPGKDYNPEKSDEGFLCRYFIE
;
A
#
# COMPACT_ATOMS: atom_id res chain seq x y z
N MET A 1 4.07 -0.61 -2.71
CA MET A 1 5.37 -1.26 -2.97
C MET A 1 6.44 -0.18 -2.89
N TYR A 2 6.97 0.09 -1.70
CA TYR A 2 7.71 1.33 -1.42
C TYR A 2 9.21 1.14 -1.59
N CYS A 3 9.80 1.66 -2.67
CA CYS A 3 11.25 1.72 -2.82
C CYS A 3 11.76 3.00 -2.13
N ASN A 4 12.08 2.88 -0.84
CA ASN A 4 12.82 3.90 -0.13
C ASN A 4 14.31 3.70 -0.46
N LEU A 5 14.88 4.59 -1.29
CA LEU A 5 16.26 4.48 -1.75
C LEU A 5 17.28 4.52 -0.61
N ASN A 6 17.00 5.26 0.49
CA ASN A 6 17.84 5.24 1.68
C ASN A 6 17.93 3.82 2.25
N LYS A 7 16.78 3.14 2.37
CA LYS A 7 16.77 1.75 2.86
C LYS A 7 17.50 0.82 1.89
N VAL A 8 17.31 0.95 0.59
CA VAL A 8 18.01 0.13 -0.42
C VAL A 8 19.53 0.25 -0.27
N ILE A 9 20.05 1.47 -0.18
CA ILE A 9 21.48 1.73 -0.07
C ILE A 9 22.02 1.23 1.28
N GLN A 10 21.33 1.51 2.38
CA GLN A 10 21.76 1.07 3.70
C GLN A 10 21.79 -0.47 3.80
N VAL A 11 20.76 -1.17 3.29
CA VAL A 11 20.67 -2.64 3.41
C VAL A 11 21.75 -3.29 2.58
N SER A 12 21.90 -2.81 1.34
CA SER A 12 22.82 -3.45 0.39
C SER A 12 24.27 -3.23 0.79
N ARG A 13 24.62 -2.08 1.38
CA ARG A 13 25.97 -1.86 1.93
C ARG A 13 26.27 -2.71 3.16
N ALA A 14 25.27 -2.94 4.03
CA ALA A 14 25.43 -3.84 5.16
C ALA A 14 25.64 -5.29 4.67
N LEU A 15 24.87 -5.75 3.68
CA LEU A 15 25.06 -7.07 3.07
C LEU A 15 26.43 -7.20 2.38
N GLU A 16 26.90 -6.16 1.68
CA GLU A 16 28.25 -6.17 1.10
C GLU A 16 29.34 -6.24 2.18
N ALA A 17 29.16 -5.56 3.32
CA ALA A 17 30.10 -5.62 4.43
C ALA A 17 30.13 -7.00 5.09
N ASP A 18 28.97 -7.64 5.30
CA ASP A 18 28.86 -8.99 5.86
C ASP A 18 29.45 -10.06 4.93
N ASP A 19 29.22 -9.93 3.60
CA ASP A 19 29.83 -10.79 2.59
C ASP A 19 31.37 -10.68 2.61
N THR A 20 31.92 -9.49 2.93
CA THR A 20 33.36 -9.20 2.95
C THR A 20 34.04 -9.55 4.28
N ALA A 21 33.32 -9.43 5.41
CA ALA A 21 33.82 -9.75 6.75
C ALA A 21 33.97 -11.25 7.01
N SER A 22 33.31 -12.11 6.22
CA SER A 22 33.53 -13.57 6.29
C SER A 22 34.89 -14.05 5.76
N GLY A 23 35.77 -13.13 5.34
CA GLY A 23 37.08 -13.44 4.73
C GLY A 23 38.32 -13.10 5.57
N THR A 24 38.25 -12.23 6.58
CA THR A 24 39.44 -11.83 7.38
C THR A 24 39.03 -11.31 8.75
N ASP A 25 39.45 -12.02 9.81
CA ASP A 25 39.43 -11.55 11.20
C ASP A 25 40.40 -10.37 11.38
N ASP A 26 39.89 -9.13 11.50
CA ASP A 26 40.65 -8.01 12.07
C ASP A 26 39.69 -7.11 12.90
N PRO A 27 39.92 -6.92 14.22
CA PRO A 27 38.87 -6.48 15.15
C PRO A 27 38.91 -4.99 15.50
N ASP A 28 39.31 -4.09 14.58
CA ASP A 28 39.37 -2.65 14.85
C ASP A 28 38.79 -1.82 13.68
N ASP A 29 37.46 -1.80 13.55
CA ASP A 29 36.77 -0.71 12.86
C ASP A 29 35.46 -0.36 13.59
N GLU A 30 35.56 0.59 14.54
CA GLU A 30 34.44 1.21 15.24
C GLU A 30 33.61 2.07 14.27
N THR A 31 32.81 1.42 13.41
CA THR A 31 31.64 2.07 12.78
C THR A 31 30.40 1.17 12.84
N TYR A 32 30.14 0.54 13.99
CA TYR A 32 28.87 -0.12 14.29
C TYR A 32 27.76 0.92 14.56
N MET A 33 27.35 1.67 13.53
CA MET A 33 26.12 2.45 13.58
C MET A 33 24.91 1.56 13.24
N GLN A 34 24.50 0.80 14.26
CA GLN A 34 23.12 0.50 14.64
C GLN A 34 22.04 0.64 13.55
N CYS A 35 22.13 -0.17 12.49
CA CYS A 35 20.96 -0.48 11.68
C CYS A 35 20.36 -1.77 12.24
N SER A 36 19.29 -1.62 13.03
CA SER A 36 18.42 -2.73 13.43
C SER A 36 17.78 -3.29 12.14
N TYR A 37 18.50 -4.18 11.46
CA TYR A 37 18.01 -4.88 10.29
C TYR A 37 17.10 -6.00 10.73
N ASP A 38 15.84 -5.90 10.33
CA ASP A 38 14.90 -6.99 10.40
C ASP A 38 15.32 -8.07 9.39
N HIS A 39 16.30 -8.90 9.77
CA HIS A 39 16.76 -10.09 9.03
C HIS A 39 15.64 -11.11 8.78
N SER A 40 14.45 -10.87 9.32
CA SER A 40 13.28 -11.75 9.27
C SER A 40 12.65 -11.89 7.89
N ASN A 41 13.03 -11.08 6.88
CA ASN A 41 12.45 -11.18 5.54
C ASN A 41 13.50 -11.25 4.41
N PRO A 42 13.92 -12.47 4.01
CA PRO A 42 14.94 -12.66 2.98
C PRO A 42 14.51 -12.17 1.59
N GLU A 43 13.20 -12.18 1.28
CA GLU A 43 12.68 -11.69 0.00
C GLU A 43 12.86 -10.18 -0.15
N LYS A 44 12.66 -9.42 0.92
CA LYS A 44 12.92 -7.97 0.93
C LYS A 44 14.40 -7.67 0.72
N CYS A 45 15.29 -8.40 1.37
CA CYS A 45 16.74 -8.24 1.19
C CYS A 45 17.17 -8.53 -0.26
N LYS A 46 16.71 -9.65 -0.84
CA LYS A 46 16.97 -10.01 -2.24
C LYS A 46 16.53 -8.90 -3.18
N ARG A 47 15.35 -8.34 -2.94
CA ARG A 47 14.81 -7.24 -3.73
C ARG A 47 15.64 -5.96 -3.61
N TYR A 48 16.07 -5.58 -2.41
CA TYR A 48 16.93 -4.41 -2.23
C TYR A 48 18.26 -4.59 -2.95
N LYS A 49 18.85 -5.79 -2.91
CA LYS A 49 20.07 -6.12 -3.67
C LYS A 49 19.87 -5.95 -5.17
N CYS A 50 18.78 -6.49 -5.75
CA CYS A 50 18.45 -6.28 -7.16
C CYS A 50 18.34 -4.80 -7.56
N ILE A 51 17.67 -3.98 -6.74
CA ILE A 51 17.52 -2.54 -7.02
C ILE A 51 18.86 -1.83 -6.92
N TYR A 52 19.69 -2.20 -5.95
CA TYR A 52 21.02 -1.63 -5.77
C TYR A 52 21.98 -1.99 -6.91
N ASP A 53 21.96 -3.23 -7.39
CA ASP A 53 22.75 -3.64 -8.55
C ASP A 53 22.30 -2.93 -9.83
N TYR A 54 20.98 -2.76 -10.02
CA TYR A 54 20.45 -1.92 -11.08
C TYR A 54 20.94 -0.46 -10.98
N LEU A 55 21.00 0.12 -9.77
CA LEU A 55 21.54 1.47 -9.56
C LEU A 55 23.04 1.55 -9.88
N LYS A 56 23.82 0.50 -9.60
CA LYS A 56 25.24 0.45 -9.98
C LYS A 56 25.42 0.49 -11.49
N GLU A 57 24.59 -0.24 -12.23
CA GLU A 57 24.66 -0.31 -13.68
C GLU A 57 24.18 0.99 -14.33
N GLN A 58 23.05 1.54 -13.87
CA GLN A 58 22.39 2.66 -14.53
C GLN A 58 22.86 4.03 -14.05
N ALA A 59 23.38 4.13 -12.82
CA ALA A 59 23.81 5.38 -12.21
C ALA A 59 25.19 5.27 -11.53
N PRO A 60 26.25 4.89 -12.28
CA PRO A 60 27.58 4.69 -11.70
C PRO A 60 28.15 5.95 -11.04
N TYR A 61 27.87 7.13 -11.59
CA TYR A 61 28.27 8.41 -10.99
C TYR A 61 27.65 8.63 -9.60
N PHE A 62 26.39 8.24 -9.41
CA PHE A 62 25.72 8.32 -8.12
C PHE A 62 26.37 7.37 -7.09
N MET A 63 26.74 6.16 -7.53
CA MET A 63 27.47 5.22 -6.69
C MET A 63 28.85 5.74 -6.27
N ASP A 64 29.55 6.44 -7.17
CA ASP A 64 30.82 7.08 -6.85
C ASP A 64 30.67 8.20 -5.83
N LEU A 65 29.59 8.98 -5.89
CA LEU A 65 29.28 10.01 -4.90
C LEU A 65 29.02 9.39 -3.51
N ILE A 66 28.30 8.27 -3.45
CA ILE A 66 28.05 7.51 -2.22
C ILE A 66 29.36 6.97 -1.63
N LYS A 67 30.26 6.46 -2.47
CA LYS A 67 31.58 5.94 -2.06
C LYS A 67 32.47 7.05 -1.53
N LYS A 68 32.47 8.22 -2.16
CA LYS A 68 33.28 9.40 -1.79
C LYS A 68 32.81 10.14 -0.53
N LYS A 69 31.76 9.64 0.15
CA LYS A 69 31.16 10.23 1.37
C LYS A 69 30.83 11.73 1.22
N LYS A 70 30.51 12.20 0.01
CA LYS A 70 30.08 13.58 -0.24
C LYS A 70 28.61 13.78 0.17
N SER A 71 28.38 13.75 1.48
CA SER A 71 27.05 13.63 2.10
C SER A 71 26.01 14.63 1.57
N GLY A 72 26.39 15.88 1.34
CA GLY A 72 25.49 16.92 0.82
C GLY A 72 25.01 16.69 -0.61
N GLU A 73 25.94 16.44 -1.55
CA GLU A 73 25.63 16.18 -2.96
C GLU A 73 24.81 14.89 -3.12
N THR A 74 25.15 13.83 -2.36
CA THR A 74 24.39 12.58 -2.36
C THR A 74 22.97 12.74 -1.83
N ALA A 75 22.80 13.53 -0.76
CA ALA A 75 21.48 13.72 -0.16
C ALA A 75 20.53 14.48 -1.09
N LEU A 76 21.04 15.50 -1.80
CA LEU A 76 20.28 16.25 -2.80
C LEU A 76 19.86 15.35 -3.97
N LEU A 77 20.80 14.62 -4.56
CA LEU A 77 20.51 13.74 -5.69
C LEU A 77 19.55 12.60 -5.30
N MET A 78 19.71 12.03 -4.11
CA MET A 78 18.76 11.04 -3.57
C MET A 78 17.36 11.62 -3.41
N HIS A 79 17.25 12.85 -2.92
CA HIS A 79 15.97 13.51 -2.76
C HIS A 79 15.29 13.73 -4.12
N GLU A 80 16.02 14.21 -5.12
CA GLU A 80 15.51 14.37 -6.49
C GLU A 80 15.05 13.04 -7.10
N MET A 81 15.87 11.98 -7.00
CA MET A 81 15.51 10.65 -7.48
C MET A 81 14.24 10.12 -6.79
N GLN A 82 14.15 10.31 -5.47
CA GLN A 82 12.97 9.90 -4.71
C GLN A 82 11.72 10.70 -5.09
N GLN A 83 11.87 11.99 -5.40
CA GLN A 83 10.78 12.83 -5.90
C GLN A 83 10.30 12.37 -7.29
N VAL A 84 11.20 12.13 -8.24
CA VAL A 84 10.84 11.66 -9.59
C VAL A 84 10.14 10.30 -9.52
N ILE A 85 10.66 9.37 -8.72
CA ILE A 85 10.02 8.06 -8.49
C ILE A 85 8.61 8.25 -7.91
N SER A 86 8.47 9.15 -6.93
CA SER A 86 7.16 9.44 -6.34
C SER A 86 6.21 10.05 -7.35
N TRP A 87 6.68 10.93 -8.23
CA TRP A 87 5.87 11.57 -9.27
C TRP A 87 5.39 10.56 -10.30
N MET A 88 6.30 9.76 -10.86
CA MET A 88 5.95 8.70 -11.83
C MET A 88 4.89 7.74 -11.25
N GLN A 89 5.07 7.31 -10.01
CA GLN A 89 4.09 6.44 -9.33
C GLN A 89 2.74 7.13 -9.08
N SER A 90 2.77 8.42 -8.75
CA SER A 90 1.55 9.18 -8.51
C SER A 90 0.78 9.41 -9.80
N ASP A 91 1.47 9.65 -10.92
CA ASP A 91 0.87 9.94 -12.22
C ASP A 91 0.05 8.74 -12.70
N ASP A 92 0.64 7.54 -12.72
CA ASP A 92 -0.01 6.30 -13.19
C ASP A 92 -1.35 6.00 -12.50
N ALA A 93 -1.44 6.24 -11.19
CA ALA A 93 -2.67 5.96 -10.42
C ALA A 93 -3.58 7.17 -10.24
N SER A 94 -3.07 8.39 -10.43
CA SER A 94 -3.84 9.63 -10.19
C SER A 94 -4.96 9.81 -11.20
N HIS A 95 -4.71 9.50 -12.47
CA HIS A 95 -5.72 9.57 -13.54
C HIS A 95 -6.83 8.53 -13.39
N LEU A 96 -6.57 7.45 -12.65
CA LEU A 96 -7.56 6.42 -12.35
C LEU A 96 -8.46 6.79 -11.16
N LYS A 97 -8.04 7.67 -10.25
CA LYS A 97 -8.85 8.04 -9.07
C LYS A 97 -10.25 8.54 -9.43
N PRO A 98 -10.45 9.42 -10.43
CA PRO A 98 -11.77 9.85 -10.85
C PRO A 98 -12.63 8.70 -11.39
N MET A 99 -12.01 7.71 -12.04
CA MET A 99 -12.68 6.55 -12.65
C MET A 99 -13.03 5.47 -11.63
N ILE A 100 -12.15 5.20 -10.66
CA ILE A 100 -12.37 4.19 -9.60
C ILE A 100 -13.66 4.51 -8.82
N ALA A 101 -13.92 5.80 -8.58
CA ALA A 101 -15.15 6.24 -7.94
C ALA A 101 -16.41 5.81 -8.72
N ALA A 102 -16.38 5.88 -10.06
CA ALA A 102 -17.50 5.47 -10.90
C ALA A 102 -17.81 3.98 -10.72
N TYR A 103 -16.78 3.13 -10.65
CA TYR A 103 -16.93 1.69 -10.43
C TYR A 103 -17.38 1.30 -9.02
N ALA A 104 -17.40 2.24 -8.07
CA ALA A 104 -17.95 1.99 -6.74
C ALA A 104 -19.49 2.00 -6.74
N ALA A 105 -20.14 2.48 -7.80
CA ALA A 105 -21.58 2.39 -7.93
C ALA A 105 -22.01 0.94 -8.24
N PRO A 106 -23.14 0.45 -7.70
CA PRO A 106 -23.63 -0.90 -8.00
C PRO A 106 -23.85 -1.18 -9.49
N HIS A 107 -24.23 -0.14 -10.24
CA HIS A 107 -24.47 -0.19 -11.69
C HIS A 107 -23.85 1.06 -12.35
N PRO A 108 -22.53 1.05 -12.60
CA PRO A 108 -21.80 2.24 -13.08
C PRO A 108 -22.27 2.70 -14.46
N ASP A 109 -22.89 1.81 -15.24
CA ASP A 109 -23.54 2.07 -16.52
C ASP A 109 -24.87 2.85 -16.39
N LYS A 110 -25.55 2.73 -15.25
CA LYS A 110 -26.88 3.33 -15.02
C LYS A 110 -26.83 4.56 -14.14
N LYS A 111 -26.01 4.54 -13.09
CA LYS A 111 -25.90 5.62 -12.11
C LYS A 111 -24.50 5.65 -11.51
N LEU A 112 -23.89 6.83 -11.49
CA LEU A 112 -22.67 7.07 -10.74
C LEU A 112 -22.97 7.22 -9.23
N VAL A 113 -21.93 7.09 -8.40
CA VAL A 113 -21.98 7.39 -6.97
C VAL A 113 -22.45 8.82 -6.70
N ASP A 114 -23.37 8.96 -5.75
CA ASP A 114 -23.98 10.23 -5.37
C ASP A 114 -23.87 10.45 -3.84
N PRO A 115 -23.14 11.48 -3.36
CA PRO A 115 -22.46 12.53 -4.13
C PRO A 115 -21.15 12.06 -4.78
N PRO A 116 -20.69 12.69 -5.88
CA PRO A 116 -19.44 12.31 -6.53
C PRO A 116 -18.22 12.36 -5.60
N VAL A 117 -17.43 11.28 -5.60
CA VAL A 117 -16.24 11.11 -4.74
C VAL A 117 -15.04 11.94 -5.21
N ASN A 118 -14.99 12.31 -6.50
CA ASN A 118 -13.80 12.89 -7.15
C ASN A 118 -13.80 14.44 -7.26
N VAL A 119 -14.86 15.13 -6.82
CA VAL A 119 -15.01 16.57 -7.07
C VAL A 119 -14.69 17.36 -5.82
N LYS A 120 -13.48 17.93 -5.69
CA LYS A 120 -13.04 18.95 -4.69
C LYS A 120 -13.87 18.96 -3.39
N GLY A 121 -14.08 17.78 -2.83
CA GLY A 121 -15.10 17.54 -1.82
C GLY A 121 -14.44 17.42 -0.47
N SER A 122 -15.14 17.86 0.57
CA SER A 122 -14.69 17.61 1.93
C SER A 122 -14.64 16.08 2.16
N LYS A 123 -13.65 15.64 2.95
CA LYS A 123 -13.46 14.21 3.30
C LYS A 123 -14.66 13.65 4.07
N ASP A 124 -15.52 14.53 4.59
CA ASP A 124 -16.80 14.18 5.20
C ASP A 124 -17.76 13.45 4.25
N ARG A 125 -17.55 13.49 2.93
CA ARG A 125 -18.36 12.77 1.93
C ARG A 125 -17.79 11.40 1.54
N LEU A 126 -16.78 10.90 2.25
CA LEU A 126 -16.09 9.64 1.95
C LEU A 126 -16.36 8.56 2.99
N GLY A 127 -16.00 7.33 2.67
CA GLY A 127 -16.08 6.20 3.60
C GLY A 127 -17.51 5.92 4.06
N PHE A 128 -17.71 5.78 5.38
CA PHE A 128 -19.02 5.49 5.98
C PHE A 128 -20.02 6.65 5.94
N ASN A 129 -19.64 7.82 5.45
CA ASN A 129 -20.57 8.93 5.26
C ASN A 129 -21.32 8.86 3.93
N HIS A 130 -20.79 8.11 2.98
CA HIS A 130 -21.38 7.90 1.67
C HIS A 130 -22.17 6.60 1.64
N ALA A 131 -23.43 6.59 1.20
CA ALA A 131 -24.29 5.40 1.30
C ALA A 131 -23.73 4.20 0.52
N GLU A 132 -23.36 4.42 -0.73
CA GLU A 132 -22.82 3.42 -1.65
C GLU A 132 -21.45 2.89 -1.16
N LEU A 133 -20.54 3.77 -0.73
CA LEU A 133 -19.25 3.34 -0.18
C LEU A 133 -19.40 2.62 1.17
N THR A 134 -20.37 3.03 1.99
CA THR A 134 -20.66 2.34 3.27
C THR A 134 -20.99 0.88 3.00
N GLN A 135 -21.79 0.59 1.97
CA GLN A 135 -22.15 -0.77 1.63
C GLN A 135 -20.95 -1.61 1.23
N LEU A 136 -20.04 -1.05 0.43
CA LEU A 136 -18.80 -1.71 0.03
C LEU A 136 -17.86 -1.96 1.21
N LEU A 137 -17.69 -0.95 2.07
CA LEU A 137 -16.74 -0.95 3.18
C LEU A 137 -17.28 -1.61 4.46
N CYS A 138 -18.59 -1.80 4.56
CA CYS A 138 -19.21 -2.46 5.70
C CYS A 138 -18.65 -3.87 5.84
N LEU A 139 -18.46 -4.30 7.08
CA LEU A 139 -18.06 -5.66 7.37
C LEU A 139 -19.08 -6.63 6.78
N VAL A 140 -18.62 -7.67 6.11
CA VAL A 140 -19.51 -8.61 5.42
C VAL A 140 -20.53 -9.25 6.39
N ARG A 141 -20.12 -9.50 7.64
CA ARG A 141 -21.00 -10.01 8.72
C ARG A 141 -22.09 -9.04 9.15
N SER A 142 -21.88 -7.74 8.98
CA SER A 142 -22.82 -6.68 9.32
C SER A 142 -23.62 -6.20 8.10
N LEU A 143 -23.36 -6.76 6.92
CA LEU A 143 -24.02 -6.36 5.68
C LEU A 143 -25.54 -6.59 5.74
N GLN A 144 -25.99 -7.75 6.25
CA GLN A 144 -27.43 -8.01 6.37
C GLN A 144 -28.13 -6.99 7.28
N ALA A 145 -27.49 -6.64 8.40
CA ALA A 145 -28.00 -5.60 9.28
C ALA A 145 -28.04 -4.23 8.58
N LEU A 146 -27.02 -3.90 7.78
CA LEU A 146 -27.00 -2.67 6.98
C LEU A 146 -28.11 -2.66 5.91
N LEU A 147 -28.40 -3.80 5.28
CA LEU A 147 -29.48 -3.91 4.29
C LEU A 147 -30.87 -3.78 4.94
N ALA A 148 -31.02 -4.24 6.18
CA ALA A 148 -32.25 -4.13 6.95
C ALA A 148 -32.47 -2.72 7.54
N ASP A 149 -31.42 -2.10 8.09
CA ASP A 149 -31.43 -0.73 8.63
C ASP A 149 -30.17 0.03 8.24
N ALA A 150 -30.20 0.59 7.03
CA ALA A 150 -29.07 1.33 6.48
C ALA A 150 -28.71 2.56 7.31
N THR A 151 -29.69 3.23 7.92
CA THR A 151 -29.46 4.49 8.63
C THR A 151 -28.85 4.24 10.02
N GLY A 152 -29.40 3.29 10.77
CA GLY A 152 -28.90 2.95 12.10
C GLY A 152 -27.52 2.33 12.06
N VAL A 153 -27.30 1.34 11.19
CA VAL A 153 -26.01 0.67 11.06
C VAL A 153 -24.94 1.61 10.52
N ARG A 154 -25.27 2.50 9.57
CA ARG A 154 -24.32 3.52 9.11
C ARG A 154 -23.91 4.46 10.23
N LYS A 155 -24.83 4.94 11.08
CA LYS A 155 -24.48 5.76 12.25
C LYS A 155 -23.54 5.01 13.20
N GLN A 156 -23.76 3.71 13.41
CA GLN A 156 -22.89 2.86 14.23
C GLN A 156 -21.49 2.66 13.63
N LEU A 157 -21.38 2.62 12.30
CA LEU A 157 -20.07 2.59 11.62
C LEU A 157 -19.37 3.94 11.72
N GLN A 158 -20.10 5.05 11.56
CA GLN A 158 -19.57 6.41 11.64
C GLN A 158 -19.06 6.77 13.03
N ASN A 159 -19.78 6.37 14.07
CA ASN A 159 -19.39 6.65 15.46
C ASN A 159 -18.43 5.60 16.05
N GLY A 160 -18.05 4.57 15.28
CA GLY A 160 -17.14 3.52 15.70
C GLY A 160 -17.74 2.46 16.63
N SER A 161 -19.07 2.43 16.81
CA SER A 161 -19.75 1.37 17.59
C SER A 161 -19.57 0.00 16.95
N ILE A 162 -19.54 -0.05 15.61
CA ILE A 162 -19.11 -1.24 14.87
C ILE A 162 -17.62 -1.09 14.56
N LEU A 163 -16.80 -1.84 15.31
CA LEU A 163 -15.35 -1.80 15.14
C LEU A 163 -14.92 -2.56 13.87
N VAL A 164 -14.38 -1.82 12.91
CA VAL A 164 -13.77 -2.34 11.69
C VAL A 164 -12.27 -2.54 11.94
N THR A 165 -11.84 -3.80 12.00
CA THR A 165 -10.43 -4.18 12.21
C THR A 165 -9.88 -4.86 10.97
N VAL A 166 -8.55 -4.92 10.86
CA VAL A 166 -7.85 -5.59 9.74
C VAL A 166 -8.19 -7.08 9.60
N GLN A 167 -8.68 -7.72 10.65
CA GLN A 167 -9.11 -9.13 10.64
C GLN A 167 -10.53 -9.32 10.10
N LYS A 168 -11.30 -8.24 9.96
CA LYS A 168 -12.69 -8.29 9.52
C LYS A 168 -12.78 -7.74 8.10
N TRP A 169 -13.17 -8.62 7.20
CA TRP A 169 -13.18 -8.31 5.78
C TRP A 169 -14.43 -7.50 5.37
N PRO A 170 -14.25 -6.45 4.55
CA PRO A 170 -15.34 -5.69 3.98
C PRO A 170 -16.11 -6.49 2.94
N ALA A 171 -17.38 -6.15 2.76
CA ALA A 171 -18.31 -6.82 1.86
C ALA A 171 -17.84 -6.82 0.40
N PHE A 172 -17.13 -5.79 -0.05
CA PHE A 172 -16.65 -5.71 -1.42
C PHE A 172 -15.76 -6.90 -1.82
N LEU A 173 -15.04 -7.52 -0.87
CA LEU A 173 -14.15 -8.65 -1.15
C LEU A 173 -14.89 -9.96 -1.42
N TYR A 174 -16.21 -10.00 -1.31
CA TYR A 174 -17.01 -11.21 -1.47
C TYR A 174 -17.96 -11.09 -2.66
N SER A 175 -18.26 -12.23 -3.29
CA SER A 175 -19.19 -12.31 -4.42
C SER A 175 -20.63 -11.90 -4.08
N GLY A 176 -21.37 -11.53 -5.12
CA GLY A 176 -22.79 -11.22 -5.06
C GLY A 176 -23.19 -10.08 -6.01
N ASP A 177 -24.44 -10.07 -6.47
CA ASP A 177 -25.02 -8.94 -7.23
C ASP A 177 -24.89 -7.64 -6.44
N ILE A 178 -25.13 -7.75 -5.14
CA ILE A 178 -24.67 -6.80 -4.14
C ILE A 178 -23.40 -7.40 -3.54
N PRO A 179 -22.28 -6.67 -3.48
CA PRO A 179 -21.04 -7.21 -2.94
C PRO A 179 -21.23 -7.77 -1.52
N GLY A 180 -20.78 -9.01 -1.31
CA GLY A 180 -20.90 -9.74 -0.05
C GLY A 180 -22.28 -10.28 0.29
N LYS A 181 -23.28 -10.15 -0.59
CA LYS A 181 -24.63 -10.71 -0.38
C LYS A 181 -24.60 -12.24 -0.25
N ASP A 182 -23.70 -12.90 -0.96
CA ASP A 182 -23.60 -14.36 -0.98
C ASP A 182 -22.69 -14.90 0.15
N TYR A 183 -22.26 -14.03 1.06
CA TYR A 183 -21.39 -14.41 2.16
C TYR A 183 -22.04 -15.45 3.08
N ASN A 184 -21.36 -16.58 3.23
CA ASN A 184 -21.73 -17.63 4.14
C ASN A 184 -20.86 -17.58 5.42
N PRO A 185 -21.43 -17.30 6.60
CA PRO A 185 -20.65 -17.26 7.85
C PRO A 185 -20.07 -18.63 8.25
N GLU A 186 -20.65 -19.74 7.78
CA GLU A 186 -20.15 -21.09 8.04
C GLU A 186 -18.99 -21.49 7.12
N LYS A 187 -18.88 -20.81 5.96
CA LYS A 187 -17.83 -21.00 4.94
C LYS A 187 -17.28 -19.64 4.53
N SER A 188 -16.56 -19.00 5.44
CA SER A 188 -16.11 -17.61 5.28
C SER A 188 -15.08 -17.39 4.15
N ASP A 189 -14.55 -18.46 3.56
CA ASP A 189 -13.65 -18.45 2.41
C ASP A 189 -14.40 -18.49 1.07
N GLU A 190 -15.67 -18.92 1.09
CA GLU A 190 -16.50 -19.01 -0.11
C GLU A 190 -16.77 -17.62 -0.71
N GLY A 191 -16.48 -17.46 -2.00
CA GLY A 191 -16.68 -16.19 -2.71
C GLY A 191 -15.66 -15.10 -2.40
N PHE A 192 -14.66 -15.36 -1.54
CA PHE A 192 -13.62 -14.40 -1.17
C PHE A 192 -12.67 -14.13 -2.34
N LEU A 193 -12.44 -12.84 -2.64
CA LEU A 193 -11.62 -12.32 -3.73
C LEU A 193 -12.03 -12.74 -5.16
N CYS A 194 -13.21 -13.36 -5.33
CA CYS A 194 -13.65 -13.94 -6.60
C CYS A 194 -13.98 -12.93 -7.73
N ARG A 195 -13.83 -11.61 -7.53
CA ARG A 195 -14.14 -10.58 -8.54
C ARG A 195 -13.03 -9.58 -8.85
N TYR A 196 -11.87 -9.64 -8.18
CA TYR A 196 -10.77 -8.67 -8.40
C TYR A 196 -9.54 -9.25 -9.10
N PHE A 197 -9.54 -10.54 -9.42
CA PHE A 197 -8.65 -11.05 -10.46
C PHE A 197 -9.24 -10.67 -11.81
N ILE A 198 -8.86 -9.49 -12.28
CA ILE A 198 -8.93 -9.15 -13.70
C ILE A 198 -7.91 -10.09 -14.36
N GLU A 199 -8.40 -11.09 -15.09
CA GLU A 199 -7.60 -11.78 -16.12
C GLU A 199 -7.32 -10.86 -17.31
#